data_AF-A0A817QSR8-F1
#
_entry.id   AF-A0A817QSR8-F1
#
_cell.length_a   1.000
_cell.length_b   1.000
_cell.length_c   1.000
_cell.angle_alpha   90.00
_cell.angle_beta   90.00
_cell.angle_gamma   90.00
#
_symmetry.space_group_name_H-M   'P 1'
#
loop_
_entity.id
_entity.type
_entity.pdbx_description
1 polymer ?
#
loop_
_entity_poly.entity_id
_entity_poly.type
_entity_poly.pdbx_seq_one_letter_code
_entity_poly.pdbx_strand_id
1 'polypeptide(L)'
;MNLRQLPHRIVNLVIWNSQIAGIVLDAPGVLLISASPPGYYSKLIEEYDDIAIYKPKPCIPGTHQVNRSFGPCVICPPGWKNDGSAGEMCVRCTTNDTLWCFGAAINETNMANITSYDQANPYPESPHTTEFGDILLQNIFQLSITKLHCLLISPIFWTYVAIGCGIIIYIIIKLLSCRLKSKKPQRFLEKIFSHCDVIGGGKHWLGGLISLSILVLIIFAWKFSISFSYLYPIEETSSNERLDVSCDDSLFNAKLTSSLQLLSTLKHEDEKPIFDLLNEQKITMIVQFISTGYTCKDVLLQQIRDRGLNTLSTNFSCSETNKILTISKLLPQHVVALQLTLNGPHFVGGLRLCFSAPSAVNISAHSKVQQMDTCKFFFTSNRTLTRNPTVYVKMTKVINQTVSLMISNNTTYTGLWLPTFMVDTLSDELLFSLDAEYLRYVPDETILVVVITESEFYMKNKQEPIARHYEIMFNTILFASKTLVIMTCNND
;
A
#
# COMPACT_ATOMS: atom_id res chain seq x y z
N MET A 1 -24.56 -35.52 7.09
CA MET A 1 -25.82 -36.07 6.59
C MET A 1 -26.83 -34.94 6.47
N ASN A 2 -27.33 -34.63 5.27
CA ASN A 2 -28.34 -33.60 5.06
C ASN A 2 -29.72 -34.28 5.06
N LEU A 3 -30.38 -34.33 6.23
CA LEU A 3 -31.64 -35.05 6.42
C LEU A 3 -32.84 -34.43 5.66
N ARG A 4 -32.65 -33.31 4.95
CA ARG A 4 -33.68 -32.61 4.18
C ARG A 4 -34.00 -33.22 2.81
N GLN A 5 -33.25 -34.24 2.38
CA GLN A 5 -33.48 -34.92 1.09
C GLN A 5 -34.21 -36.25 1.21
N LEU A 6 -34.59 -36.69 2.42
CA LEU A 6 -35.35 -37.92 2.57
C LEU A 6 -36.83 -37.66 2.20
N PRO A 7 -37.42 -38.41 1.24
CA PRO A 7 -38.82 -38.25 0.84
C PRO A 7 -39.84 -38.64 1.93
N HIS A 8 -39.36 -39.23 3.04
CA HIS A 8 -40.17 -39.78 4.13
C HIS A 8 -39.73 -39.29 5.51
N ARG A 9 -40.67 -39.26 6.46
CA ARG A 9 -40.37 -38.89 7.86
C ARG A 9 -39.61 -40.02 8.56
N ILE A 10 -38.63 -39.64 9.39
CA ILE A 10 -37.91 -40.59 10.25
C ILE A 10 -38.84 -41.00 11.39
N VAL A 11 -39.16 -42.29 11.46
CA VAL A 11 -40.03 -42.85 12.50
C VAL A 11 -39.22 -43.31 13.70
N ASN A 12 -38.08 -43.96 13.46
CA ASN A 12 -37.24 -44.46 14.54
C ASN A 12 -35.76 -44.58 14.12
N LEU A 13 -34.86 -44.37 15.09
CA LEU A 13 -33.44 -44.66 14.97
C LEU A 13 -33.13 -45.90 15.80
N VAL A 14 -32.71 -46.99 15.16
CA VAL A 14 -32.34 -48.24 15.83
C VAL A 14 -30.86 -48.49 15.62
N ILE A 15 -30.07 -48.34 16.68
CA ILE A 15 -28.65 -48.72 16.65
C ILE A 15 -28.57 -50.21 16.94
N TRP A 16 -28.32 -51.03 15.92
CA TRP A 16 -28.25 -52.49 16.05
C TRP A 16 -26.98 -52.94 16.76
N ASN A 17 -25.86 -52.27 16.50
CA ASN A 17 -24.59 -52.45 17.20
C ASN A 17 -23.67 -51.23 16.99
N SER A 18 -22.45 -51.26 17.51
CA SER A 18 -21.44 -50.19 17.32
C SER A 18 -21.01 -49.96 15.87
N GLN A 19 -21.51 -50.77 14.93
CA GLN A 19 -21.09 -50.78 13.53
C GLN A 19 -22.25 -50.52 12.55
N ILE A 20 -23.51 -50.65 12.96
CA ILE A 20 -24.67 -50.53 12.08
C ILE A 20 -25.78 -49.79 12.83
N ALA A 21 -26.23 -48.70 12.21
CA ALA A 21 -27.44 -47.98 12.60
C ALA A 21 -28.49 -48.14 11.49
N GLY A 22 -29.68 -48.58 11.87
CA GLY A 22 -30.86 -48.60 11.03
C GLY A 22 -31.73 -47.37 11.28
N ILE A 23 -32.16 -46.68 10.23
CA ILE A 23 -33.18 -45.63 10.32
C ILE A 23 -34.45 -46.15 9.67
N VAL A 24 -35.52 -46.25 10.45
CA VAL A 24 -36.84 -46.67 9.97
C VAL A 24 -37.60 -45.44 9.50
N LEU A 25 -38.07 -45.48 8.26
CA LEU A 25 -38.87 -44.41 7.63
C LEU A 25 -40.38 -44.70 7.76
N ASP A 26 -41.23 -43.71 7.49
CA ASP A 26 -42.70 -43.89 7.54
C ASP A 26 -43.31 -44.62 6.33
N ALA A 27 -42.46 -44.92 5.33
CA ALA A 27 -42.72 -45.79 4.18
C ALA A 27 -42.08 -47.18 4.39
N PRO A 28 -42.37 -48.20 3.55
CA PRO A 28 -41.67 -49.49 3.60
C PRO A 28 -40.20 -49.33 3.19
N GLY A 29 -39.38 -48.75 4.05
CA GLY A 29 -37.96 -48.53 3.77
C GLY A 29 -37.11 -48.42 5.03
N VAL A 30 -35.93 -49.04 4.97
CA VAL A 30 -34.94 -49.02 6.06
C VAL A 30 -33.61 -48.51 5.52
N LEU A 31 -33.09 -47.43 6.11
CA LEU A 31 -31.75 -46.93 5.80
C LEU A 31 -30.75 -47.68 6.67
N LEU A 32 -29.82 -48.42 6.06
CA LEU A 32 -28.75 -49.11 6.77
C LEU A 32 -27.45 -48.33 6.64
N ILE A 33 -27.03 -47.70 7.74
CA ILE A 33 -25.80 -46.94 7.81
C ILE A 33 -24.78 -47.79 8.55
N SER A 34 -23.75 -48.23 7.84
CA SER A 34 -22.58 -48.86 8.44
C SER A 34 -21.62 -47.77 8.94
N ALA A 35 -21.03 -47.96 10.12
CA ALA A 35 -20.01 -47.08 10.65
C ALA A 35 -18.71 -47.30 9.88
N SER A 36 -18.16 -46.22 9.34
CA SER A 36 -16.94 -46.30 8.54
C SER A 36 -15.70 -46.36 9.43
N PRO A 37 -14.67 -47.14 9.05
CA PRO A 37 -13.40 -47.21 9.80
C PRO A 37 -12.70 -45.84 9.85
N PRO A 38 -11.73 -45.66 10.76
CA PRO A 38 -10.88 -44.47 10.79
C PRO A 38 -10.35 -44.11 9.40
N GLY A 39 -10.35 -42.82 9.08
CA GLY A 39 -9.99 -42.30 7.75
C GLY A 39 -11.06 -42.39 6.67
N TYR A 40 -12.24 -42.95 6.97
CA TYR A 40 -13.35 -43.06 6.02
C TYR A 40 -14.67 -42.56 6.63
N TYR A 41 -15.52 -41.97 5.81
CA TYR A 41 -16.90 -41.61 6.16
C TYR A 41 -17.92 -42.41 5.35
N SER A 42 -19.12 -42.55 5.88
CA SER A 42 -20.19 -43.31 5.24
C SER A 42 -20.89 -42.46 4.19
N LYS A 43 -20.76 -42.83 2.91
CA LYS A 43 -21.43 -42.16 1.79
C LYS A 43 -22.49 -43.07 1.18
N LEU A 44 -23.64 -42.51 0.84
CA LEU A 44 -24.69 -43.20 0.08
C LEU A 44 -24.16 -43.53 -1.32
N ILE A 45 -24.27 -44.78 -1.75
CA ILE A 45 -23.78 -45.23 -3.06
C ILE A 45 -24.91 -45.77 -3.94
N GLU A 46 -25.88 -46.47 -3.35
CA GLU A 46 -27.00 -47.08 -4.07
C GLU A 46 -28.30 -46.83 -3.30
N GLU A 47 -29.33 -46.43 -4.03
CA GLU A 47 -30.70 -46.25 -3.55
C GLU A 47 -31.60 -47.17 -4.37
N TYR A 48 -32.17 -48.18 -3.72
CA TYR A 48 -33.26 -49.00 -4.24
C TYR A 48 -34.58 -48.48 -3.65
N ASP A 49 -35.72 -48.80 -4.26
CA ASP A 49 -37.05 -48.28 -3.87
C ASP A 49 -37.33 -48.36 -2.35
N ASP A 50 -36.76 -49.36 -1.64
CA ASP A 50 -36.97 -49.59 -0.20
C ASP A 50 -35.66 -49.63 0.65
N ILE A 51 -34.46 -49.57 0.04
CA ILE A 51 -33.17 -49.75 0.75
C ILE A 51 -32.09 -48.80 0.23
N ALA A 52 -31.50 -48.03 1.15
CA ALA A 52 -30.33 -47.19 0.88
C ALA A 52 -29.06 -47.80 1.50
N ILE A 53 -28.04 -48.08 0.68
CA ILE A 53 -26.78 -48.70 1.12
C ILE A 53 -25.65 -47.68 1.18
N TYR A 54 -25.03 -47.55 2.35
CA TYR A 54 -23.85 -46.72 2.59
C TYR A 54 -22.58 -47.56 2.53
N LYS A 55 -21.54 -47.08 1.82
CA LYS A 55 -20.20 -47.67 1.88
C LYS A 55 -19.16 -46.64 2.36
N PRO A 56 -18.03 -47.09 2.93
CA PRO A 56 -16.95 -46.22 3.35
C PRO A 56 -16.29 -45.52 2.15
N LYS A 57 -16.10 -44.21 2.25
CA LYS A 57 -15.33 -43.39 1.31
C LYS A 57 -14.21 -42.65 2.08
N PRO A 58 -12.97 -42.58 1.56
CA PRO A 58 -11.88 -41.94 2.27
C PRO A 58 -12.18 -40.46 2.52
N CYS A 59 -11.69 -39.96 3.66
CA CYS A 59 -11.70 -38.54 3.98
C CYS A 59 -10.94 -37.75 2.91
N ILE A 60 -11.46 -36.58 2.58
CA ILE A 60 -10.79 -35.65 1.68
C ILE A 60 -9.59 -34.99 2.38
N PRO A 61 -8.59 -34.50 1.62
CA PRO A 61 -7.51 -33.69 2.19
C PRO A 61 -8.03 -32.52 3.03
N GLY A 62 -7.35 -32.19 4.12
CA GLY A 62 -7.76 -31.18 5.10
C GLY A 62 -8.83 -31.64 6.10
N THR A 63 -9.33 -32.88 5.97
CA THR A 63 -10.28 -33.50 6.93
C THR A 63 -9.72 -34.80 7.48
N HIS A 64 -10.25 -35.25 8.60
CA HIS A 64 -9.84 -36.49 9.25
C HIS A 64 -11.00 -37.17 9.99
N GLN A 65 -10.80 -38.43 10.35
CA GLN A 65 -11.71 -39.18 11.19
C GLN A 65 -10.93 -40.22 12.00
N VAL A 66 -10.72 -39.93 13.29
CA VAL A 66 -9.92 -40.76 14.20
C VAL A 66 -10.65 -42.03 14.62
N ASN A 67 -11.95 -41.90 14.89
CA ASN A 67 -12.76 -42.98 15.41
C ASN A 67 -13.70 -43.53 14.34
N ARG A 68 -14.09 -44.80 14.49
CA ARG A 68 -15.17 -45.38 13.67
C ARG A 68 -16.45 -44.57 13.90
N SER A 69 -17.02 -44.01 12.83
CA SER A 69 -18.17 -43.11 12.91
C SER A 69 -19.13 -43.32 11.74
N PHE A 70 -20.41 -43.03 11.98
CA PHE A 70 -21.44 -42.95 10.94
C PHE A 70 -21.46 -41.56 10.27
N GLY A 71 -20.77 -40.58 10.86
CA GLY A 71 -20.77 -39.18 10.45
C GLY A 71 -19.75 -38.82 9.37
N PRO A 72 -19.76 -37.57 8.91
CA PRO A 72 -18.75 -37.05 7.98
C PRO A 72 -17.38 -36.89 8.65
N CYS A 73 -16.32 -36.79 7.85
CA CYS A 73 -14.99 -36.42 8.33
C CYS A 73 -14.99 -35.00 8.91
N VAL A 74 -14.17 -34.77 9.93
CA VAL A 74 -14.01 -33.51 10.65
C VAL A 74 -12.85 -32.72 10.06
N ILE A 75 -12.97 -31.39 9.96
CA ILE A 75 -11.87 -30.55 9.48
C ILE A 75 -10.65 -30.61 10.41
N CYS A 76 -9.45 -30.52 9.84
CA CYS A 76 -8.25 -30.34 10.67
C CYS A 76 -8.30 -28.97 11.38
N PRO A 77 -8.02 -28.93 12.69
CA PRO A 77 -7.97 -27.68 13.42
C PRO A 77 -6.79 -26.80 12.95
N PRO A 78 -6.85 -25.47 13.21
CA PRO A 78 -5.75 -24.56 12.90
C PRO A 78 -4.41 -25.03 13.47
N GLY A 79 -3.33 -24.89 12.69
CA GLY A 79 -2.00 -25.40 13.06
C GLY A 79 -1.80 -26.90 12.79
N TRP A 80 -2.79 -27.58 12.23
CA TRP A 80 -2.70 -28.97 11.81
C TRP A 80 -3.07 -29.12 10.32
N LYS A 81 -2.55 -30.15 9.67
CA LYS A 81 -2.76 -30.45 8.25
C LYS A 81 -3.07 -31.91 7.99
N ASN A 82 -3.73 -32.20 6.88
CA ASN A 82 -3.85 -33.55 6.33
C ASN A 82 -3.76 -33.50 4.81
N ASP A 83 -2.76 -34.15 4.23
CA ASP A 83 -2.51 -34.20 2.78
C ASP A 83 -3.40 -35.21 2.05
N GLY A 84 -4.18 -36.01 2.78
CA GLY A 84 -5.06 -37.05 2.23
C GLY A 84 -4.43 -38.45 2.18
N SER A 85 -3.24 -38.64 2.75
CA SER A 85 -2.53 -39.94 2.73
C SER A 85 -3.10 -40.99 3.68
N ALA A 86 -3.68 -40.58 4.82
CA ALA A 86 -4.25 -41.52 5.80
C ALA A 86 -5.69 -41.18 6.22
N GLY A 87 -6.14 -39.93 6.19
CA GLY A 87 -7.49 -39.55 6.66
C GLY A 87 -7.75 -39.82 8.16
N GLU A 88 -6.94 -40.64 8.83
CA GLU A 88 -7.13 -41.11 10.20
C GLU A 88 -6.83 -40.03 11.23
N MET A 89 -5.83 -39.16 10.97
CA MET A 89 -5.46 -38.09 11.88
C MET A 89 -4.89 -36.88 11.15
N CYS A 90 -4.96 -35.71 11.80
CA CYS A 90 -4.23 -34.53 11.35
C CYS A 90 -2.81 -34.54 11.93
N VAL A 91 -1.85 -34.04 11.15
CA VAL A 91 -0.45 -33.87 11.56
C VAL A 91 -0.21 -32.41 11.93
N ARG A 92 0.49 -32.18 13.04
CA ARG A 92 0.82 -30.81 13.46
C ARG A 92 1.77 -30.17 12.44
N CYS A 93 1.50 -28.93 12.07
CA CYS A 93 2.36 -28.18 11.17
C CYS A 93 3.65 -27.74 11.86
N THR A 94 4.70 -27.58 11.08
CA THR A 94 6.00 -27.10 11.56
C THR A 94 5.84 -25.70 12.16
N THR A 95 6.33 -25.49 13.39
CA THR A 95 6.29 -24.18 14.05
C THR A 95 7.42 -23.30 13.52
N ASN A 96 7.19 -22.63 12.40
CA ASN A 96 8.07 -21.60 11.87
C ASN A 96 7.24 -20.35 11.58
N ASP A 97 7.71 -19.16 11.92
CA ASP A 97 6.94 -17.90 11.82
C ASP A 97 6.50 -17.56 10.38
N THR A 98 7.13 -18.19 9.38
CA THR A 98 6.85 -18.00 7.96
C THR A 98 5.88 -19.02 7.37
N LEU A 99 5.69 -20.18 8.00
CA LEU A 99 4.84 -21.26 7.52
C LEU A 99 3.58 -21.36 8.37
N TRP A 100 2.42 -21.20 7.73
CA TRP A 100 1.14 -21.17 8.42
C TRP A 100 0.20 -22.28 7.92
N CYS A 101 -0.59 -22.82 8.85
CA CYS A 101 -1.66 -23.77 8.56
C CYS A 101 -3.01 -23.20 9.00
N PHE A 102 -3.84 -22.89 8.01
CA PHE A 102 -5.22 -22.50 8.19
C PHE A 102 -6.08 -23.68 8.66
N GLY A 103 -7.31 -23.42 9.10
CA GLY A 103 -8.28 -24.49 9.32
C GLY A 103 -8.49 -25.29 8.03
N ALA A 104 -8.62 -26.62 8.15
CA ALA A 104 -8.68 -27.54 7.02
C ALA A 104 -7.47 -27.51 6.06
N ALA A 105 -6.28 -27.15 6.55
CA ALA A 105 -5.08 -27.09 5.71
C ALA A 105 -4.70 -28.45 5.11
N ILE A 106 -4.39 -28.44 3.81
CA ILE A 106 -3.82 -29.59 3.10
C ILE A 106 -2.30 -29.59 3.26
N ASN A 107 -1.68 -28.41 3.18
CA ASN A 107 -0.25 -28.22 3.34
C ASN A 107 0.06 -26.89 4.04
N GLU A 108 1.30 -26.76 4.51
CA GLU A 108 1.85 -25.52 5.03
C GLU A 108 1.96 -24.47 3.93
N THR A 109 1.52 -23.26 4.25
CA THR A 109 1.53 -22.12 3.34
C THR A 109 2.60 -21.13 3.78
N ASN A 110 3.49 -20.74 2.86
CA ASN A 110 4.48 -19.70 3.15
C ASN A 110 3.82 -18.32 3.07
N MET A 111 3.68 -17.66 4.22
CA MET A 111 3.04 -16.36 4.36
C MET A 111 3.89 -15.23 3.77
N ALA A 112 5.21 -15.39 3.65
CA ALA A 112 6.08 -14.40 3.00
C ALA A 112 5.74 -14.19 1.52
N ASN A 113 5.18 -15.21 0.86
CA ASN A 113 4.77 -15.15 -0.53
C ASN A 113 3.35 -14.54 -0.71
N ILE A 114 2.63 -14.32 0.38
CA ILE A 114 1.22 -13.91 0.41
C ILE A 114 1.11 -12.63 1.22
N THR A 115 1.61 -11.54 0.65
CA THR A 115 1.56 -10.22 1.26
C THR A 115 0.42 -9.38 0.68
N SER A 116 -0.19 -8.58 1.55
CA SER A 116 -1.01 -7.45 1.12
C SER A 116 -0.07 -6.27 0.89
N TYR A 117 -0.24 -5.59 -0.23
CA TYR A 117 0.48 -4.37 -0.54
C TYR A 117 -0.43 -3.45 -1.34
N ASP A 118 -0.22 -2.16 -1.14
CA ASP A 118 -0.88 -1.10 -1.88
C ASP A 118 0.21 -0.16 -2.42
N GLN A 119 0.04 0.32 -3.64
CA GLN A 119 0.95 1.25 -4.29
C GLN A 119 0.62 2.71 -4.00
N ALA A 120 -0.50 2.99 -3.33
CA ALA A 120 -0.83 4.33 -2.91
C ALA A 120 0.13 4.83 -1.81
N ASN A 121 1.09 5.66 -2.21
CA ASN A 121 1.81 6.49 -1.25
C ASN A 121 0.93 7.67 -0.83
N PRO A 122 0.83 7.97 0.48
CA PRO A 122 0.11 9.15 0.93
C PRO A 122 0.77 10.39 0.34
N TYR A 123 -0.04 11.31 -0.19
CA TYR A 123 0.45 12.59 -0.66
C TYR A 123 0.94 13.40 0.54
N PRO A 124 2.18 13.93 0.54
CA PRO A 124 2.73 14.58 1.72
C PRO A 124 2.00 15.90 2.04
N GLU A 125 2.14 16.34 3.29
CA GLU A 125 1.65 17.66 3.70
C GLU A 125 2.57 18.76 3.17
N SER A 126 2.02 19.93 2.87
CA SER A 126 2.81 21.10 2.50
C SER A 126 3.79 21.49 3.62
N PRO A 127 4.95 22.09 3.30
CA PRO A 127 5.83 22.69 4.30
C PRO A 127 5.08 23.74 5.12
N HIS A 128 5.48 23.92 6.38
CA HIS A 128 4.81 24.83 7.31
C HIS A 128 4.82 26.29 6.84
N THR A 129 5.84 26.69 6.07
CA THR A 129 5.97 28.02 5.48
C THR A 129 5.89 27.90 3.96
N THR A 130 5.01 28.70 3.34
CA THR A 130 4.83 28.72 1.89
C THR A 130 5.30 30.04 1.26
N GLU A 131 6.09 30.83 1.98
CA GLU A 131 6.70 32.06 1.47
C GLU A 131 8.22 31.87 1.37
N PHE A 132 8.75 32.01 0.16
CA PHE A 132 10.18 31.78 -0.08
C PHE A 132 11.10 32.71 0.72
N GLY A 133 10.69 33.96 0.96
CA GLY A 133 11.46 34.90 1.78
C GLY A 133 11.66 34.41 3.21
N ASP A 134 10.61 33.87 3.82
CA ASP A 134 10.64 33.32 5.17
C ASP A 134 11.44 32.01 5.22
N ILE A 135 11.28 31.15 4.22
CA ILE A 135 12.10 29.93 4.07
C ILE A 135 13.59 30.28 3.96
N LEU A 136 13.93 31.30 3.17
CA LEU A 136 15.30 31.77 3.00
C LEU A 136 15.86 32.30 4.34
N LEU A 137 15.10 33.13 5.05
CA LEU A 137 15.49 33.64 6.36
C LEU A 137 15.65 32.52 7.39
N GLN A 138 14.70 31.60 7.46
CA GLN A 138 14.75 30.45 8.37
C GLN A 138 16.02 29.62 8.12
N ASN A 139 16.33 29.28 6.87
CA ASN A 139 17.55 28.53 6.54
C ASN A 139 18.84 29.30 6.84
N ILE A 140 18.85 30.63 6.69
CA ILE A 140 20.01 31.45 7.02
C ILE A 140 20.30 31.42 8.53
N PHE A 141 19.28 31.52 9.37
CA PHE A 141 19.42 31.63 10.83
C PHE A 141 19.32 30.29 11.56
N GLN A 142 18.97 29.20 10.88
CA GLN A 142 18.89 27.88 11.50
C GLN A 142 20.29 27.33 11.79
N LEU A 143 20.52 27.03 13.08
CA LEU A 143 21.74 26.41 13.56
C LEU A 143 21.39 25.13 14.31
N SER A 144 21.68 23.97 13.72
CA SER A 144 21.51 22.68 14.38
C SER A 144 22.88 22.12 14.78
N ILE A 145 23.08 21.96 16.08
CA ILE A 145 24.34 21.49 16.68
C ILE A 145 24.37 19.94 16.73
N THR A 146 23.22 19.29 16.53
CA THR A 146 23.07 17.84 16.72
C THR A 146 23.63 17.01 15.56
N LYS A 147 23.63 17.54 14.33
CA LYS A 147 24.19 16.89 13.14
C LYS A 147 25.32 17.74 12.56
N LEU A 148 26.52 17.16 12.37
CA LEU A 148 27.69 17.87 11.84
C LEU A 148 27.43 18.47 10.45
N HIS A 149 26.76 17.71 9.57
CA HIS A 149 26.35 18.16 8.24
C HIS A 149 25.53 19.46 8.30
N CYS A 150 24.60 19.52 9.25
CA CYS A 150 23.74 20.68 9.44
C CYS A 150 24.46 21.93 9.90
N LEU A 151 25.46 21.75 10.75
CA LEU A 151 26.31 22.85 11.17
C LEU A 151 27.12 23.40 9.99
N LEU A 152 27.62 22.52 9.11
CA LEU A 152 28.45 22.89 7.96
C LEU A 152 27.68 23.53 6.81
N ILE A 153 26.39 23.25 6.65
CA ILE A 153 25.54 23.89 5.64
C ILE A 153 24.99 25.25 6.13
N SER A 154 24.91 25.44 7.44
CA SER A 154 24.35 26.65 8.06
C SER A 154 25.14 27.92 7.69
N PRO A 155 24.50 28.92 7.04
CA PRO A 155 25.17 30.17 6.67
C PRO A 155 25.66 30.95 7.88
N ILE A 156 24.88 31.01 8.96
CA ILE A 156 25.25 31.74 10.17
C ILE A 156 26.49 31.14 10.84
N PHE A 157 26.69 29.82 10.78
CA PHE A 157 27.92 29.18 11.27
C PHE A 157 29.16 29.75 10.56
N TRP A 158 29.14 29.83 9.23
CA TRP A 158 30.26 30.40 8.46
C TRP A 158 30.46 31.90 8.71
N THR A 159 29.39 32.65 8.99
CA THR A 159 29.55 34.05 9.42
C THR A 159 30.28 34.17 10.76
N TYR A 160 29.95 33.32 11.74
CA TYR A 160 30.66 33.29 13.02
C TYR A 160 32.11 32.85 12.87
N VAL A 161 32.39 31.86 12.02
CA VAL A 161 33.76 31.44 11.69
C VAL A 161 34.53 32.58 11.05
N ALA A 162 33.96 33.29 10.07
CA ALA A 162 34.59 34.43 9.42
C ALA A 162 34.93 35.57 10.41
N ILE A 163 33.97 35.92 11.29
CA ILE A 163 34.18 36.92 12.34
C ILE A 163 35.24 36.45 13.33
N GLY A 164 35.14 35.21 13.81
CA GLY A 164 36.07 34.62 14.78
C GLY A 164 37.50 34.56 14.26
N CYS A 165 37.70 34.05 13.03
CA CYS A 165 39.00 34.08 12.36
C CYS A 165 39.52 35.50 12.20
N GLY A 166 38.67 36.45 11.81
CA GLY A 166 39.03 37.87 11.71
C GLY A 166 39.53 38.46 13.04
N ILE A 167 38.83 38.19 14.13
CA ILE A 167 39.21 38.64 15.48
C ILE A 167 40.50 37.97 15.95
N ILE A 168 40.65 36.66 15.73
CA ILE A 168 41.86 35.91 16.11
C ILE A 168 43.09 36.45 15.36
N ILE A 169 42.98 36.65 14.05
CA ILE A 169 44.05 37.24 13.22
C ILE A 169 44.42 38.63 13.76
N TYR A 170 43.42 39.45 14.11
CA TYR A 170 43.64 40.76 14.70
C TYR A 170 44.39 40.68 16.04
N ILE A 171 44.00 39.78 16.95
CA ILE A 171 44.66 39.56 18.24
C ILE A 171 46.11 39.11 18.07
N ILE A 172 46.37 38.13 17.20
CA ILE A 172 47.71 37.61 16.90
C ILE A 172 48.61 38.74 16.40
N ILE A 173 48.11 39.57 15.49
CA ILE A 173 48.87 40.69 14.92
C ILE A 173 49.12 41.78 15.96
N LYS A 174 48.16 42.06 16.84
CA LYS A 174 48.35 43.01 17.95
C LYS A 174 49.42 42.52 18.92
N LEU A 175 49.42 41.24 19.27
CA LEU A 175 50.45 40.60 20.11
C LEU A 175 51.83 40.63 19.45
N LEU A 176 51.92 40.33 18.15
CA LEU A 176 53.14 40.43 17.35
C LEU A 176 53.66 41.86 17.28
N SER A 177 52.79 42.85 17.07
CA SER A 177 53.16 44.28 17.05
C SER A 177 53.68 44.77 18.40
N CYS A 178 53.14 44.25 19.51
CA CYS A 178 53.66 44.53 20.86
C CYS A 178 55.06 43.93 21.06
N ARG A 179 55.30 42.69 20.62
CA ARG A 179 56.62 42.03 20.75
C ARG A 179 57.69 42.63 19.83
N LEU A 180 57.36 42.91 18.57
CA LEU A 180 58.32 43.38 17.56
C LEU A 180 58.54 44.90 17.61
N LYS A 181 57.84 45.64 18.49
CA LYS A 181 57.81 47.13 18.55
C LYS A 181 57.58 47.80 17.19
N SER A 182 56.99 47.07 16.23
CA SER A 182 56.76 47.53 14.86
C SER A 182 55.27 47.48 14.56
N LYS A 183 54.70 48.65 14.27
CA LYS A 183 53.29 48.78 13.87
C LYS A 183 53.03 48.48 12.39
N LYS A 184 54.07 48.12 11.62
CA LYS A 184 53.95 47.82 10.18
C LYS A 184 52.91 46.72 9.86
N PRO A 185 52.92 45.54 10.52
CA PRO A 185 51.93 44.49 10.23
C PRO A 185 50.52 44.89 10.64
N GLN A 186 50.35 45.61 11.74
CA GLN A 186 49.05 46.13 12.19
C GLN A 186 48.46 47.12 11.16
N ARG A 187 49.26 48.09 10.71
CA ARG A 187 48.83 49.08 9.70
C ARG A 187 48.49 48.46 8.35
N PHE A 188 49.22 47.41 7.96
CA PHE A 188 48.95 46.70 6.70
C PHE A 188 47.60 45.99 6.74
N LEU A 189 47.29 45.31 7.84
CA LEU A 189 46.01 44.61 8.00
C LEU A 189 44.83 45.58 8.17
N GLU A 190 45.01 46.64 8.95
CA GLU A 190 44.03 47.73 9.07
C GLU A 190 43.73 48.33 7.69
N LYS A 191 44.75 48.47 6.83
CA LYS A 191 44.58 48.95 5.45
C LYS A 191 43.84 47.95 4.55
N ILE A 192 44.09 46.64 4.69
CA ILE A 192 43.35 45.61 3.93
C ILE A 192 41.88 45.59 4.34
N PHE A 193 41.59 45.49 5.63
CA PHE A 193 40.21 45.46 6.12
C PHE A 193 39.49 46.78 5.87
N SER A 194 40.20 47.91 5.93
CA SER A 194 39.60 49.19 5.52
C SER A 194 39.33 49.25 4.01
N HIS A 195 40.11 48.59 3.16
CA HIS A 195 39.78 48.51 1.72
C HIS A 195 38.58 47.59 1.44
N CYS A 196 38.30 46.64 2.32
CA CYS A 196 37.11 45.78 2.26
C CYS A 196 35.89 46.38 2.98
N ASP A 197 36.04 47.53 3.64
CA ASP A 197 34.96 48.21 4.37
C ASP A 197 34.07 49.00 3.41
N VAL A 198 33.02 48.34 2.94
CA VAL A 198 31.98 48.94 2.10
C VAL A 198 31.01 49.78 2.95
N ILE A 199 30.91 49.49 4.26
CA ILE A 199 29.94 50.11 5.18
C ILE A 199 30.41 51.49 5.63
N GLY A 200 31.63 51.61 6.15
CA GLY A 200 32.20 52.85 6.67
C GLY A 200 33.02 53.66 5.66
N GLY A 201 32.96 53.29 4.36
CA GLY A 201 33.74 53.95 3.30
C GLY A 201 35.25 53.85 3.51
N GLY A 202 35.72 52.78 4.16
CA GLY A 202 37.13 52.55 4.44
C GLY A 202 37.72 53.26 5.65
N LYS A 203 36.87 53.75 6.56
CA LYS A 203 37.32 54.42 7.79
C LYS A 203 37.65 53.45 8.93
N HIS A 204 37.04 52.25 8.96
CA HIS A 204 37.16 51.33 10.09
C HIS A 204 37.40 49.88 9.66
N TRP A 205 38.39 49.22 10.30
CA TRP A 205 38.66 47.79 10.06
C TRP A 205 37.49 46.87 10.45
N LEU A 206 36.67 47.28 11.44
CA LEU A 206 35.49 46.55 11.88
C LEU A 206 34.41 46.50 10.79
N GLY A 207 34.25 47.58 10.01
CA GLY A 207 33.30 47.63 8.90
C GLY A 207 33.68 46.67 7.77
N GLY A 208 34.98 46.44 7.55
CA GLY A 208 35.47 45.42 6.63
C GLY A 208 35.13 43.99 7.03
N LEU A 209 35.14 43.68 8.34
CA LEU A 209 34.71 42.37 8.83
C LEU A 209 33.20 42.15 8.67
N ILE A 210 32.39 43.16 8.98
CA ILE A 210 30.93 43.08 8.79
C ILE A 210 30.58 42.94 7.30
N SER A 211 31.29 43.67 6.41
CA SER A 211 31.14 43.55 4.96
C SER A 211 31.43 42.13 4.47
N LEU A 212 32.48 41.49 5.00
CA LEU A 212 32.83 40.10 4.68
C LEU A 212 31.78 39.10 5.21
N SER A 213 31.25 39.30 6.43
CA SER A 213 30.16 38.49 6.98
C SER A 213 28.91 38.53 6.11
N ILE A 214 28.55 39.71 5.62
CA ILE A 214 27.38 39.85 4.74
C ILE A 214 27.64 39.21 3.38
N LEU A 215 28.85 39.34 2.83
CA LEU A 215 29.21 38.66 1.57
C LEU A 215 29.08 37.14 1.69
N VAL A 216 29.47 36.56 2.84
CA VAL A 216 29.22 35.14 3.14
C VAL A 216 27.72 34.84 3.10
N LEU A 217 26.87 35.63 3.77
CA LEU A 217 25.42 35.43 3.74
C LEU A 217 24.83 35.49 2.32
N ILE A 218 25.29 36.42 1.49
CA ILE A 218 24.83 36.55 0.10
C ILE A 218 25.21 35.32 -0.72
N ILE A 219 26.45 34.83 -0.61
CA ILE A 219 26.90 33.62 -1.34
C ILE A 219 26.06 32.41 -0.95
N PHE A 220 25.81 32.22 0.35
CA PHE A 220 24.99 31.12 0.84
C PHE A 220 23.52 31.25 0.43
N ALA A 221 22.95 32.46 0.42
CA ALA A 221 21.61 32.71 -0.08
C ALA A 221 21.48 32.31 -1.56
N TRP A 222 22.46 32.67 -2.40
CA TRP A 222 22.50 32.24 -3.81
C TRP A 222 22.60 30.73 -3.96
N LYS A 223 23.51 30.09 -3.21
CA LYS A 223 23.68 28.63 -3.23
C LYS A 223 22.37 27.93 -2.84
N PHE A 224 21.75 28.34 -1.74
CA PHE A 224 20.49 27.79 -1.28
C PHE A 224 19.38 27.98 -2.32
N SER A 225 19.26 29.15 -2.93
CA SER A 225 18.23 29.46 -3.93
C SER A 225 18.30 28.57 -5.18
N ILE A 226 19.52 28.31 -5.66
CA ILE A 226 19.76 27.39 -6.79
C ILE A 226 19.35 25.98 -6.39
N SER A 227 19.82 25.51 -5.23
CA SER A 227 19.50 24.18 -4.72
C SER A 227 17.99 23.99 -4.46
N PHE A 228 17.31 24.99 -3.89
CA PHE A 228 15.88 24.96 -3.64
C PHE A 228 15.04 24.86 -4.92
N SER A 229 15.52 25.45 -6.03
CA SER A 229 14.85 25.31 -7.33
C SER A 229 14.84 23.86 -7.84
N TYR A 230 15.83 23.04 -7.48
CA TYR A 230 15.92 21.63 -7.87
C TYR A 230 15.10 20.71 -6.97
N LEU A 231 14.53 21.19 -5.86
CA LEU A 231 13.64 20.42 -4.98
C LEU A 231 12.19 20.36 -5.49
N TYR A 232 12.01 20.31 -6.82
CA TYR A 232 10.71 20.23 -7.49
C TYR A 232 10.85 19.56 -8.87
N PRO A 233 9.91 18.68 -9.28
CA PRO A 233 8.74 18.18 -8.56
C PRO A 233 9.09 17.09 -7.54
N ILE A 234 8.16 16.75 -6.63
CA ILE A 234 8.50 15.91 -5.46
C ILE A 234 8.69 14.45 -5.86
N GLU A 235 8.02 14.03 -6.94
CA GLU A 235 8.06 12.69 -7.50
C GLU A 235 9.42 12.35 -8.13
N GLU A 236 10.25 13.34 -8.44
CA GLU A 236 11.59 13.17 -9.01
C GLU A 236 12.72 13.34 -7.98
N THR A 237 12.41 13.92 -6.81
CA THR A 237 13.41 14.22 -5.79
C THR A 237 13.62 13.08 -4.79
N SER A 238 14.86 12.63 -4.64
CA SER A 238 15.23 11.64 -3.63
C SER A 238 15.34 12.28 -2.23
N SER A 239 15.26 11.45 -1.18
CA SER A 239 15.41 11.92 0.21
C SER A 239 16.84 12.44 0.50
N ASN A 240 17.85 11.92 -0.20
CA ASN A 240 19.24 12.34 -0.01
C ASN A 240 19.50 13.73 -0.60
N GLU A 241 18.92 14.03 -1.76
CA GLU A 241 19.02 15.37 -2.37
C GLU A 241 18.38 16.44 -1.49
N ARG A 242 17.33 16.11 -0.71
CA ARG A 242 16.71 17.05 0.24
C ARG A 242 17.64 17.40 1.40
N LEU A 243 18.28 16.40 2.00
CA LEU A 243 19.24 16.54 3.09
C LEU A 243 20.48 17.37 2.70
N ASP A 244 20.84 17.40 1.42
CA ASP A 244 21.97 18.20 0.92
C ASP A 244 21.66 19.70 0.83
N VAL A 245 20.37 20.07 0.79
CA VAL A 245 19.93 21.47 0.66
C VAL A 245 19.58 22.10 2.00
N SER A 246 18.93 21.35 2.89
CA SER A 246 18.53 21.83 4.21
C SER A 246 18.58 20.73 5.25
N CYS A 247 18.60 21.15 6.52
CA CYS A 247 18.51 20.30 7.70
C CYS A 247 17.10 19.82 8.02
N ASP A 248 16.12 20.37 7.31
CA ASP A 248 14.73 20.02 7.44
C ASP A 248 14.34 19.08 6.29
N ASP A 249 14.12 17.81 6.63
CA ASP A 249 13.72 16.76 5.67
C ASP A 249 12.31 17.02 5.07
N SER A 250 11.55 17.93 5.69
CA SER A 250 10.24 18.38 5.22
C SER A 250 10.32 19.56 4.24
N LEU A 251 11.53 20.10 3.99
CA LEU A 251 11.69 21.21 3.05
C LEU A 251 11.71 20.72 1.60
N PHE A 252 10.77 21.22 0.81
CA PHE A 252 10.74 21.05 -0.64
C PHE A 252 10.04 22.25 -1.28
N ASN A 253 10.34 22.55 -2.55
CA ASN A 253 9.76 23.70 -3.25
C ASN A 253 8.37 23.37 -3.80
N ALA A 254 7.47 22.82 -2.98
CA ALA A 254 6.12 22.46 -3.42
C ALA A 254 5.07 22.77 -2.36
N LYS A 255 3.96 23.35 -2.82
CA LYS A 255 2.71 23.52 -2.12
C LYS A 255 1.73 22.47 -2.61
N LEU A 256 1.24 21.68 -1.68
CA LEU A 256 0.41 20.51 -1.92
C LEU A 256 -1.00 20.80 -1.40
N THR A 257 -1.98 20.60 -2.26
CA THR A 257 -3.41 20.69 -1.91
C THR A 257 -4.11 19.43 -2.36
N SER A 258 -4.88 18.81 -1.46
CA SER A 258 -5.69 17.64 -1.77
C SER A 258 -7.16 18.02 -1.62
N SER A 259 -7.98 17.60 -2.58
CA SER A 259 -9.42 17.82 -2.56
C SER A 259 -10.16 16.61 -3.10
N LEU A 260 -11.34 16.33 -2.54
CA LEU A 260 -12.28 15.37 -3.11
C LEU A 260 -13.21 16.13 -4.05
N GLN A 261 -13.31 15.66 -5.29
CA GLN A 261 -14.15 16.26 -6.32
C GLN A 261 -15.15 15.24 -6.83
N LEU A 262 -16.37 15.68 -7.14
CA LEU A 262 -17.42 14.81 -7.66
C LEU A 262 -17.10 14.41 -9.11
N LEU A 263 -17.24 13.13 -9.44
CA LEU A 263 -17.01 12.63 -10.79
C LEU A 263 -18.01 13.20 -11.81
N SER A 264 -19.18 13.63 -11.34
CA SER A 264 -20.28 14.19 -12.15
C SER A 264 -20.06 15.64 -12.60
N THR A 265 -19.10 16.37 -12.00
CA THR A 265 -18.84 17.76 -12.41
C THR A 265 -18.15 17.82 -13.78
N LEU A 266 -18.46 18.86 -14.56
CA LEU A 266 -17.85 19.07 -15.86
C LEU A 266 -16.33 19.24 -15.69
N LYS A 267 -15.57 18.34 -16.31
CA LYS A 267 -14.10 18.35 -16.25
C LYS A 267 -13.55 19.48 -17.12
N HIS A 268 -12.50 20.13 -16.64
CA HIS A 268 -11.76 21.09 -17.46
C HIS A 268 -11.16 20.39 -18.68
N GLU A 269 -11.00 21.11 -19.80
CA GLU A 269 -10.49 20.52 -21.04
C GLU A 269 -9.10 19.90 -20.87
N ASP A 270 -8.27 20.50 -20.03
CA ASP A 270 -6.92 20.01 -19.72
C ASP A 270 -6.91 18.69 -18.92
N GLU A 271 -8.00 18.37 -18.21
CA GLU A 271 -8.11 17.16 -17.38
C GLU A 271 -8.73 15.98 -18.14
N LYS A 272 -9.50 16.23 -19.21
CA LYS A 272 -10.14 15.16 -19.98
C LYS A 272 -9.16 14.06 -20.42
N PRO A 273 -7.96 14.38 -20.93
CA PRO A 273 -7.03 13.36 -21.41
C PRO A 273 -6.60 12.34 -20.34
N ILE A 274 -6.42 12.78 -19.07
CA ILE A 274 -6.03 11.84 -18.00
C ILE A 274 -7.19 10.93 -17.60
N PHE A 275 -8.42 11.43 -17.64
CA PHE A 275 -9.61 10.61 -17.41
C PHE A 275 -9.82 9.59 -18.53
N ASP A 276 -9.62 9.99 -19.78
CA ASP A 276 -9.73 9.10 -20.93
C ASP A 276 -8.70 7.97 -20.84
N LEU A 277 -7.45 8.28 -20.51
CA LEU A 277 -6.42 7.27 -20.26
C LEU A 277 -6.77 6.32 -19.11
N LEU A 278 -7.31 6.83 -17.99
CA LEU A 278 -7.75 5.99 -16.87
C LEU A 278 -8.93 5.08 -17.26
N ASN A 279 -9.84 5.58 -18.08
CA ASN A 279 -11.01 4.86 -18.57
C ASN A 279 -10.66 3.80 -19.64
N GLU A 280 -9.58 4.00 -20.39
CA GLU A 280 -9.06 3.02 -21.36
C GLU A 280 -8.16 1.97 -20.73
N GLN A 281 -7.66 2.21 -19.51
CA GLN A 281 -6.73 1.31 -18.84
C GLN A 281 -7.39 -0.05 -18.54
N LYS A 282 -6.80 -1.11 -19.11
CA LYS A 282 -7.30 -2.48 -18.94
C LYS A 282 -6.89 -3.04 -17.59
N ILE A 283 -7.87 -3.31 -16.73
CA ILE A 283 -7.64 -3.87 -15.39
C ILE A 283 -7.79 -5.39 -15.43
N THR A 284 -6.79 -6.09 -14.88
CA THR A 284 -6.83 -7.54 -14.65
C THR A 284 -7.10 -7.79 -13.18
N MET A 285 -8.14 -8.58 -12.88
CA MET A 285 -8.41 -9.09 -11.56
C MET A 285 -7.77 -10.47 -11.40
N ILE A 286 -7.11 -10.69 -10.27
CA ILE A 286 -6.49 -11.96 -9.90
C ILE A 286 -7.06 -12.40 -8.55
N VAL A 287 -7.68 -13.56 -8.52
CA VAL A 287 -8.24 -14.20 -7.32
C VAL A 287 -7.38 -15.41 -6.99
N GLN A 288 -6.88 -15.50 -5.77
CA GLN A 288 -6.15 -16.67 -5.28
C GLN A 288 -6.87 -17.27 -4.08
N PHE A 289 -7.29 -18.52 -4.22
CA PHE A 289 -7.78 -19.32 -3.11
C PHE A 289 -6.61 -20.11 -2.53
N ILE A 290 -6.33 -19.89 -1.24
CA ILE A 290 -5.13 -20.36 -0.57
C ILE A 290 -5.48 -21.54 0.34
N SER A 291 -4.60 -22.55 0.33
CA SER A 291 -4.79 -23.80 1.06
C SER A 291 -6.15 -24.42 0.73
N THR A 292 -6.32 -24.79 -0.54
CA THR A 292 -7.57 -25.36 -1.05
C THR A 292 -7.35 -26.64 -1.86
N GLY A 293 -8.37 -27.50 -1.85
CA GLY A 293 -8.44 -28.71 -2.67
C GLY A 293 -9.10 -28.50 -4.03
N TYR A 294 -9.70 -27.32 -4.28
CA TYR A 294 -10.29 -26.99 -5.56
C TYR A 294 -9.23 -26.92 -6.67
N THR A 295 -9.59 -27.44 -7.83
CA THR A 295 -8.79 -27.43 -9.06
C THR A 295 -9.45 -26.53 -10.11
N CYS A 296 -8.75 -26.24 -11.21
CA CYS A 296 -9.32 -25.42 -12.29
C CYS A 296 -10.57 -26.02 -12.95
N LYS A 297 -10.82 -27.32 -12.81
CA LYS A 297 -12.04 -27.98 -13.33
C LYS A 297 -13.29 -27.65 -12.51
N ASP A 298 -13.07 -27.23 -11.27
CA ASP A 298 -14.13 -26.97 -10.30
C ASP A 298 -14.65 -25.54 -10.37
N VAL A 299 -14.00 -24.69 -11.19
CA VAL A 299 -14.25 -23.25 -11.27
C VAL A 299 -15.23 -22.92 -12.39
N LEU A 300 -16.31 -22.22 -12.04
CA LEU A 300 -17.19 -21.53 -12.97
C LEU A 300 -17.16 -20.03 -12.70
N LEU A 301 -16.86 -19.24 -13.72
CA LEU A 301 -16.89 -17.78 -13.65
C LEU A 301 -18.08 -17.24 -14.44
N GLN A 302 -18.92 -16.46 -13.76
CA GLN A 302 -20.06 -15.78 -14.34
C GLN A 302 -19.97 -14.28 -14.10
N GLN A 303 -20.42 -13.51 -15.07
CA GLN A 303 -20.63 -12.07 -14.90
C GLN A 303 -22.11 -11.83 -14.62
N ILE A 304 -22.38 -11.13 -13.52
CA ILE A 304 -23.74 -10.69 -13.16
C ILE A 304 -24.00 -9.39 -13.91
N ARG A 305 -25.02 -9.37 -14.77
CA ARG A 305 -25.49 -8.14 -15.44
C ARG A 305 -26.74 -7.61 -14.76
N ASP A 306 -26.99 -6.30 -14.92
CA ASP A 306 -28.23 -5.68 -14.49
C ASP A 306 -29.44 -6.46 -15.02
N ARG A 307 -30.39 -6.77 -14.13
CA ARG A 307 -31.54 -7.69 -14.28
C ARG A 307 -31.30 -9.18 -13.94
N GLY A 308 -30.17 -9.54 -13.34
CA GLY A 308 -29.95 -10.90 -12.83
C GLY A 308 -29.68 -11.95 -13.92
N LEU A 309 -29.39 -11.50 -15.15
CA LEU A 309 -28.91 -12.38 -16.21
C LEU A 309 -27.41 -12.65 -16.00
N ASN A 310 -27.10 -13.91 -15.69
CA ASN A 310 -25.73 -14.39 -15.55
C ASN A 310 -25.21 -14.83 -16.92
N THR A 311 -24.19 -14.15 -17.44
CA THR A 311 -23.49 -14.60 -18.66
C THR A 311 -22.26 -15.40 -18.25
N LEU A 312 -22.15 -16.65 -18.72
CA LEU A 312 -20.98 -17.48 -18.49
C LEU A 312 -19.76 -16.84 -19.16
N SER A 313 -18.70 -16.60 -18.39
CA SER A 313 -17.45 -16.05 -18.92
C SER A 313 -16.44 -17.18 -19.10
N THR A 314 -16.27 -17.66 -20.31
CA THR A 314 -15.28 -18.71 -20.65
C THR A 314 -13.85 -18.20 -20.73
N ASN A 315 -13.64 -16.88 -20.81
CA ASN A 315 -12.33 -16.30 -21.06
C ASN A 315 -11.65 -15.91 -19.73
N PHE A 316 -11.22 -16.89 -18.93
CA PHE A 316 -10.36 -16.68 -17.76
C PHE A 316 -9.16 -17.64 -17.81
N SER A 317 -8.05 -17.24 -17.19
CA SER A 317 -6.88 -18.10 -17.01
C SER A 317 -6.92 -18.68 -15.60
N CYS A 318 -6.57 -19.95 -15.46
CA CYS A 318 -6.53 -20.66 -14.19
C CYS A 318 -5.26 -21.49 -14.06
N SER A 319 -4.64 -21.44 -12.89
CA SER A 319 -3.49 -22.28 -12.54
C SER A 319 -3.59 -22.78 -11.09
N GLU A 320 -3.06 -23.99 -10.85
CA GLU A 320 -2.93 -24.57 -9.52
C GLU A 320 -1.44 -24.80 -9.23
N THR A 321 -0.93 -24.20 -8.17
CA THR A 321 0.44 -24.40 -7.70
C THR A 321 0.45 -24.47 -6.19
N ASN A 322 1.05 -25.51 -5.60
CA ASN A 322 1.19 -25.66 -4.15
C ASN A 322 -0.13 -25.49 -3.37
N LYS A 323 -1.25 -26.01 -3.90
CA LYS A 323 -2.60 -25.88 -3.29
C LYS A 323 -3.08 -24.43 -3.14
N ILE A 324 -2.58 -23.58 -4.04
CA ILE A 324 -3.11 -22.25 -4.31
C ILE A 324 -3.72 -22.28 -5.71
N LEU A 325 -5.02 -22.04 -5.77
CA LEU A 325 -5.77 -21.91 -7.01
C LEU A 325 -5.80 -20.44 -7.41
N THR A 326 -5.13 -20.10 -8.52
CA THR A 326 -5.07 -18.73 -9.04
C THR A 326 -5.96 -18.61 -10.28
N ILE A 327 -6.86 -17.63 -10.26
CA ILE A 327 -7.78 -17.32 -11.35
C ILE A 327 -7.52 -15.88 -11.76
N SER A 328 -7.28 -15.65 -13.04
CA SER A 328 -7.05 -14.31 -13.59
C SER A 328 -8.03 -13.99 -14.71
N LYS A 329 -8.58 -12.78 -14.65
CA LYS A 329 -9.60 -12.31 -15.59
C LYS A 329 -9.36 -10.85 -15.93
N LEU A 330 -9.24 -10.56 -17.22
CA LEU A 330 -9.35 -9.20 -17.72
C LEU A 330 -10.79 -8.71 -17.53
N LEU A 331 -10.95 -7.62 -16.79
CA LEU A 331 -12.26 -7.04 -16.53
C LEU A 331 -12.83 -6.45 -17.83
N PRO A 332 -14.11 -6.72 -18.15
CA PRO A 332 -14.74 -6.15 -19.35
C PRO A 332 -14.98 -4.64 -19.21
N GLN A 333 -15.17 -4.17 -17.98
CA GLN A 333 -15.47 -2.78 -17.60
C GLN A 333 -14.92 -2.53 -16.18
N HIS A 334 -14.75 -1.26 -15.81
CA HIS A 334 -14.31 -0.87 -14.45
C HIS A 334 -15.37 -1.08 -13.38
N VAL A 335 -16.65 -1.14 -13.77
CA VAL A 335 -17.78 -1.47 -12.89
C VAL A 335 -18.35 -2.81 -13.34
N VAL A 336 -18.29 -3.81 -12.47
CA VAL A 336 -18.72 -5.17 -12.79
C VAL A 336 -18.95 -5.99 -11.53
N ALA A 337 -19.96 -6.85 -11.54
CA ALA A 337 -20.13 -7.90 -10.54
C ALA A 337 -19.78 -9.26 -11.14
N LEU A 338 -18.89 -9.99 -10.49
CA LEU A 338 -18.40 -11.30 -10.89
C LEU A 338 -18.75 -12.33 -9.82
N GLN A 339 -19.21 -13.50 -10.27
CA GLN A 339 -19.50 -14.64 -9.42
C GLN A 339 -18.56 -15.78 -9.80
N LEU A 340 -17.75 -16.21 -8.84
CA LEU A 340 -16.88 -17.38 -8.93
C LEU A 340 -17.51 -18.49 -8.12
N THR A 341 -17.95 -19.53 -8.81
CA THR A 341 -18.56 -20.72 -8.22
C THR A 341 -17.53 -21.85 -8.24
N LEU A 342 -17.20 -22.37 -7.06
CA LEU A 342 -16.30 -23.50 -6.87
C LEU A 342 -17.14 -24.72 -6.50
N ASN A 343 -17.20 -25.70 -7.39
CA ASN A 343 -18.00 -26.90 -7.21
C ASN A 343 -17.17 -28.02 -6.59
N GLY A 344 -17.61 -28.54 -5.47
CA GLY A 344 -17.00 -29.71 -4.87
C GLY A 344 -16.79 -29.58 -3.37
N PRO A 345 -16.57 -30.71 -2.69
CA PRO A 345 -16.47 -30.76 -1.25
C PRO A 345 -15.07 -30.32 -0.80
N HIS A 346 -14.73 -29.02 -0.90
CA HIS A 346 -13.42 -28.51 -0.50
C HIS A 346 -13.53 -27.26 0.36
N PHE A 347 -12.49 -27.03 1.16
CA PHE A 347 -12.35 -25.84 1.99
C PHE A 347 -11.35 -24.86 1.39
N VAL A 348 -11.45 -23.61 1.82
CA VAL A 348 -10.51 -22.55 1.50
C VAL A 348 -9.99 -21.96 2.81
N GLY A 349 -8.67 -21.94 2.99
CA GLY A 349 -8.03 -21.36 4.17
C GLY A 349 -7.96 -19.83 4.13
N GLY A 350 -7.76 -19.25 2.95
CA GLY A 350 -7.73 -17.80 2.76
C GLY A 350 -8.00 -17.36 1.32
N LEU A 351 -8.32 -16.08 1.15
CA LEU A 351 -8.64 -15.45 -0.12
C LEU A 351 -7.72 -14.26 -0.35
N ARG A 352 -6.96 -14.26 -1.44
CA ARG A 352 -6.20 -13.08 -1.89
C ARG A 352 -6.81 -12.53 -3.16
N LEU A 353 -7.10 -11.24 -3.16
CA LEU A 353 -7.64 -10.52 -4.31
C LEU A 353 -6.66 -9.44 -4.72
N CYS A 354 -6.27 -9.43 -5.99
CA CYS A 354 -5.35 -8.46 -6.55
C CYS A 354 -5.92 -7.82 -7.81
N PHE A 355 -5.53 -6.57 -8.04
CA PHE A 355 -5.81 -5.83 -9.25
C PHE A 355 -4.52 -5.33 -9.86
N SER A 356 -4.34 -5.58 -11.15
CA SER A 356 -3.18 -5.14 -11.91
C SER A 356 -3.57 -4.45 -13.20
N ALA A 357 -2.90 -3.35 -13.53
CA ALA A 357 -3.09 -2.65 -14.79
C ALA A 357 -1.77 -2.00 -15.26
N PRO A 358 -1.46 -2.05 -16.57
CA PRO A 358 -0.21 -1.50 -17.11
C PRO A 358 -0.21 0.03 -17.11
N SER A 359 0.98 0.65 -17.07
CA SER A 359 1.10 2.10 -17.23
C SER A 359 0.76 2.54 -18.67
N ALA A 360 0.28 3.77 -18.81
CA ALA A 360 -0.03 4.38 -20.11
C ALA A 360 0.42 5.84 -20.13
N VAL A 361 0.92 6.31 -21.27
CA VAL A 361 1.46 7.67 -21.41
C VAL A 361 0.88 8.32 -22.66
N ASN A 362 0.34 9.53 -22.51
CA ASN A 362 0.02 10.41 -23.62
C ASN A 362 0.96 11.63 -23.59
N ILE A 363 1.97 11.60 -24.45
CA ILE A 363 3.01 12.62 -24.55
C ILE A 363 2.43 13.96 -24.98
N SER A 364 1.45 13.96 -25.90
CA SER A 364 0.86 15.20 -26.43
C SER A 364 0.08 15.99 -25.38
N ALA A 365 -0.61 15.27 -24.48
CA ALA A 365 -1.42 15.85 -23.41
C ALA A 365 -0.70 15.92 -22.05
N HIS A 366 0.62 15.71 -22.01
CA HIS A 366 1.43 15.70 -20.77
C HIS A 366 0.81 14.86 -19.64
N SER A 367 0.16 13.75 -20.01
CA SER A 367 -0.66 12.94 -19.12
C SER A 367 -0.10 11.52 -19.02
N LYS A 368 0.03 10.99 -17.80
CA LYS A 368 0.59 9.66 -17.53
C LYS A 368 -0.25 8.92 -16.50
N VAL A 369 -0.71 7.73 -16.83
CA VAL A 369 -1.33 6.80 -15.88
C VAL A 369 -0.27 5.84 -15.36
N GLN A 370 -0.19 5.73 -14.03
CA GLN A 370 0.74 4.84 -13.36
C GLN A 370 0.28 3.38 -13.46
N GLN A 371 1.23 2.46 -13.33
CA GLN A 371 0.90 1.04 -13.18
C GLN A 371 0.10 0.86 -11.88
N MET A 372 -0.92 0.02 -11.93
CA MET A 372 -1.65 -0.43 -10.73
C MET A 372 -1.20 -1.85 -10.42
N ASP A 373 -0.89 -2.11 -9.17
CA ASP A 373 -0.65 -3.42 -8.60
C ASP A 373 -0.97 -3.36 -7.11
N THR A 374 -2.18 -3.78 -6.75
CA THR A 374 -2.66 -3.77 -5.37
C THR A 374 -3.20 -5.15 -5.04
N CYS A 375 -2.79 -5.68 -3.89
CA CYS A 375 -3.21 -6.99 -3.39
C CYS A 375 -3.72 -6.89 -1.96
N LYS A 376 -4.85 -7.53 -1.67
CA LYS A 376 -5.36 -7.71 -0.31
C LYS A 376 -5.56 -9.19 -0.01
N PHE A 377 -4.98 -9.64 1.10
CA PHE A 377 -5.15 -10.99 1.62
C PHE A 377 -6.13 -10.99 2.79
N PHE A 378 -7.14 -11.85 2.68
CA PHE A 378 -8.20 -12.06 3.64
C PHE A 378 -8.08 -13.47 4.22
N PHE A 379 -7.87 -13.57 5.53
CA PHE A 379 -7.83 -14.85 6.21
C PHE A 379 -8.32 -14.72 7.64
N THR A 380 -8.74 -15.85 8.20
CA THR A 380 -9.04 -15.99 9.61
C THR A 380 -8.24 -17.16 10.16
N SER A 381 -7.44 -16.92 11.19
CA SER A 381 -6.55 -17.94 11.77
C SER A 381 -7.31 -19.20 12.19
N ASN A 382 -8.52 -19.03 12.74
CA ASN A 382 -9.27 -20.13 13.36
C ASN A 382 -10.42 -20.70 12.51
N ARG A 383 -10.63 -20.18 11.29
CA ARG A 383 -11.81 -20.51 10.49
C ARG A 383 -11.45 -20.60 9.00
N THR A 384 -12.13 -21.47 8.27
CA THR A 384 -12.14 -21.46 6.80
C THR A 384 -13.01 -20.32 6.28
N LEU A 385 -12.82 -19.96 5.01
CA LEU A 385 -13.70 -19.05 4.28
C LEU A 385 -15.15 -19.56 4.34
N THR A 386 -16.11 -18.64 4.51
CA THR A 386 -17.55 -18.96 4.44
C THR A 386 -17.94 -19.49 3.06
N ARG A 387 -19.15 -20.06 2.96
CA ARG A 387 -19.68 -20.60 1.70
C ARG A 387 -19.95 -19.51 0.65
N ASN A 388 -20.45 -18.35 1.08
CA ASN A 388 -20.89 -17.29 0.17
C ASN A 388 -20.20 -15.93 0.48
N PRO A 389 -18.86 -15.84 0.39
CA PRO A 389 -18.15 -14.61 0.69
C PRO A 389 -18.47 -13.56 -0.37
N THR A 390 -18.76 -12.33 0.07
CA THR A 390 -18.94 -11.18 -0.83
C THR A 390 -17.87 -10.14 -0.53
N VAL A 391 -17.11 -9.76 -1.56
CA VAL A 391 -16.08 -8.73 -1.51
C VAL A 391 -16.53 -7.55 -2.37
N TYR A 392 -16.70 -6.39 -1.73
CA TYR A 392 -16.95 -5.14 -2.42
C TYR A 392 -15.63 -4.42 -2.65
N VAL A 393 -15.43 -3.95 -3.88
CA VAL A 393 -14.26 -3.17 -4.26
C VAL A 393 -14.75 -1.84 -4.80
N LYS A 394 -14.32 -0.76 -4.15
CA LYS A 394 -14.61 0.61 -4.60
C LYS A 394 -13.37 1.18 -5.26
N MET A 395 -13.42 1.34 -6.58
CA MET A 395 -12.36 1.91 -7.39
C MET A 395 -12.44 3.43 -7.35
N THR A 396 -11.40 4.08 -6.84
CA THR A 396 -11.32 5.55 -6.75
C THR A 396 -10.22 6.05 -7.69
N LYS A 397 -10.52 7.05 -8.52
CA LYS A 397 -9.50 7.73 -9.33
C LYS A 397 -8.73 8.71 -8.44
N VAL A 398 -7.40 8.66 -8.53
CA VAL A 398 -6.50 9.64 -7.92
C VAL A 398 -5.78 10.35 -9.06
N ILE A 399 -5.91 11.68 -9.11
CA ILE A 399 -5.30 12.52 -10.15
C ILE A 399 -4.38 13.51 -9.46
N ASN A 400 -3.10 13.49 -9.80
CA ASN A 400 -2.14 14.48 -9.36
C ASN A 400 -1.86 15.46 -10.51
N GLN A 401 -2.04 16.74 -10.24
CA GLN A 401 -1.72 17.84 -11.13
C GLN A 401 -0.43 18.49 -10.66
N THR A 402 0.60 18.51 -11.50
CA THR A 402 1.89 19.14 -11.20
C THR A 402 2.06 20.37 -12.11
N VAL A 403 2.16 21.55 -11.50
CA VAL A 403 2.27 22.83 -12.22
C VAL A 403 3.73 23.12 -12.55
N SER A 404 4.03 23.49 -13.80
CA SER A 404 5.41 23.83 -14.21
C SER A 404 6.13 24.79 -13.25
N LEU A 405 7.42 24.52 -13.01
CA LEU A 405 8.33 25.42 -12.31
C LEU A 405 8.65 26.68 -13.15
N MET A 406 8.51 26.58 -14.47
CA MET A 406 8.74 27.65 -15.43
C MET A 406 7.43 28.41 -15.73
N ILE A 407 7.55 29.57 -16.38
CA ILE A 407 6.38 30.39 -16.78
C ILE A 407 5.49 29.66 -17.81
N SER A 408 6.00 28.61 -18.47
CA SER A 408 5.19 27.78 -19.37
C SER A 408 4.03 27.14 -18.59
N ASN A 409 2.80 27.30 -19.09
CA ASN A 409 1.58 26.70 -18.51
C ASN A 409 1.50 25.17 -18.73
N ASN A 410 2.63 24.48 -18.87
CA ASN A 410 2.64 23.03 -19.07
C ASN A 410 2.39 22.34 -17.73
N THR A 411 1.12 22.11 -17.41
CA THR A 411 0.72 21.26 -16.29
C THR A 411 0.81 19.80 -16.70
N THR A 412 1.51 18.99 -15.92
CA THR A 412 1.53 17.55 -16.11
C THR A 412 0.47 16.91 -15.23
N TYR A 413 -0.23 15.91 -15.77
CA TYR A 413 -1.23 15.15 -15.02
C TYR A 413 -0.76 13.71 -14.86
N THR A 414 -0.84 13.21 -13.64
CA THR A 414 -0.66 11.79 -13.36
C THR A 414 -1.91 11.18 -12.75
N GLY A 415 -2.22 9.95 -13.12
CA GLY A 415 -3.44 9.26 -12.70
C GLY A 415 -3.15 7.86 -12.17
N LEU A 416 -3.93 7.43 -11.18
CA LEU A 416 -3.89 6.09 -10.61
C LEU A 416 -5.31 5.64 -10.23
N TRP A 417 -5.59 4.35 -10.37
CA TRP A 417 -6.74 3.70 -9.75
C TRP A 417 -6.37 3.18 -8.35
N LEU A 418 -7.16 3.56 -7.35
CA LEU A 418 -7.01 3.12 -5.97
C LEU A 418 -8.18 2.21 -5.56
N PRO A 419 -7.98 0.88 -5.51
CA PRO A 419 -9.02 -0.05 -5.06
C PRO A 419 -9.12 -0.06 -3.53
N THR A 420 -10.30 0.27 -3.00
CA THR A 420 -10.62 0.08 -1.58
C THR A 420 -11.45 -1.18 -1.41
N PHE A 421 -10.99 -2.11 -0.57
CA PHE A 421 -11.67 -3.38 -0.32
C PHE A 421 -12.55 -3.27 0.93
N MET A 422 -13.81 -3.65 0.79
CA MET A 422 -14.76 -3.80 1.88
C MET A 422 -15.30 -5.21 1.83
N VAL A 423 -15.38 -5.87 2.97
CA VAL A 423 -15.81 -7.26 3.01
C VAL A 423 -16.83 -7.47 4.11
N ASP A 424 -17.87 -8.24 3.78
CA ASP A 424 -18.79 -8.76 4.77
C ASP A 424 -18.13 -9.89 5.58
N THR A 425 -18.91 -10.63 6.36
CA THR A 425 -18.43 -11.76 7.15
C THR A 425 -17.78 -12.83 6.26
N LEU A 426 -16.44 -12.80 6.19
CA LEU A 426 -15.62 -13.79 5.47
C LEU A 426 -15.56 -15.14 6.17
N SER A 427 -15.90 -15.16 7.45
CA SER A 427 -15.83 -16.36 8.26
C SER A 427 -17.21 -16.95 8.45
N ASP A 428 -17.31 -18.26 8.28
CA ASP A 428 -18.52 -18.98 8.67
C ASP A 428 -18.67 -18.90 10.20
N GLU A 429 -19.72 -18.22 10.66
CA GLU A 429 -20.22 -18.33 12.02
C GLU A 429 -21.26 -19.44 12.04
N LEU A 430 -21.14 -20.37 13.00
CA LEU A 430 -22.02 -21.51 13.35
C LEU A 430 -21.71 -22.89 12.75
N LEU A 431 -21.89 -24.02 13.48
CA LEU A 431 -21.85 -24.33 14.93
C LEU A 431 -22.14 -25.84 15.07
N PHE A 432 -21.24 -26.62 15.68
CA PHE A 432 -21.55 -27.73 16.60
C PHE A 432 -20.21 -28.15 17.24
N SER A 433 -20.05 -27.83 18.53
CA SER A 433 -18.99 -28.40 19.38
C SER A 433 -19.60 -29.64 20.02
N LEU A 434 -19.30 -30.82 19.48
CA LEU A 434 -19.50 -32.07 20.22
C LEU A 434 -18.14 -32.40 20.83
N ASP A 435 -18.05 -32.49 22.16
CA ASP A 435 -16.83 -32.90 22.87
C ASP A 435 -15.54 -32.14 22.48
N ALA A 436 -15.64 -30.82 22.30
CA ALA A 436 -14.56 -29.92 21.88
C ALA A 436 -14.03 -30.11 20.43
N GLU A 437 -14.69 -30.93 19.62
CA GLU A 437 -14.42 -31.04 18.18
C GLU A 437 -15.39 -30.15 17.38
N TYR A 438 -14.85 -29.36 16.44
CA TYR A 438 -15.63 -28.50 15.57
C TYR A 438 -16.12 -29.28 14.35
N LEU A 439 -17.39 -29.70 14.36
CA LEU A 439 -18.02 -30.33 13.20
C LEU A 439 -18.39 -29.24 12.18
N ARG A 440 -17.63 -29.16 11.08
CA ARG A 440 -18.00 -28.34 9.91
C ARG A 440 -18.49 -29.25 8.79
N TYR A 441 -19.67 -28.92 8.26
CA TYR A 441 -20.15 -29.55 7.03
C TYR A 441 -19.24 -29.11 5.88
N VAL A 442 -18.77 -30.09 5.11
CA VAL A 442 -18.04 -29.79 3.87
C VAL A 442 -19.03 -29.15 2.90
N PRO A 443 -18.78 -27.91 2.43
CA PRO A 443 -19.69 -27.27 1.48
C PRO A 443 -19.63 -28.03 0.16
N ASP A 444 -20.77 -28.33 -0.45
CA ASP A 444 -20.81 -28.91 -1.80
C ASP A 444 -20.41 -27.89 -2.88
N GLU A 445 -20.46 -26.61 -2.53
CA GLU A 445 -20.21 -25.48 -3.43
C GLU A 445 -19.82 -24.23 -2.60
N THR A 446 -18.83 -23.47 -3.07
CA THR A 446 -18.46 -22.15 -2.53
C THR A 446 -18.66 -21.08 -3.60
N ILE A 447 -19.41 -20.02 -3.29
CA ILE A 447 -19.75 -18.94 -4.23
C ILE A 447 -19.12 -17.63 -3.76
N LEU A 448 -18.00 -17.22 -4.38
CA LEU A 448 -17.40 -15.91 -4.17
C LEU A 448 -18.06 -14.89 -5.09
N VAL A 449 -18.60 -13.82 -4.53
CA VAL A 449 -19.09 -12.67 -5.28
C VAL A 449 -18.12 -11.50 -5.11
N VAL A 450 -17.62 -10.96 -6.21
CA VAL A 450 -16.79 -9.75 -6.23
C VAL A 450 -17.57 -8.65 -6.94
N VAL A 451 -17.93 -7.61 -6.21
CA VAL A 451 -18.67 -6.45 -6.72
C VAL A 451 -17.73 -5.27 -6.83
N ILE A 452 -17.43 -4.85 -8.06
CA ILE A 452 -16.54 -3.73 -8.35
C ILE A 452 -17.40 -2.54 -8.77
N THR A 453 -17.26 -1.45 -8.02
CA THR A 453 -17.97 -0.19 -8.26
C THR A 453 -16.98 0.95 -8.38
N GLU A 454 -17.36 2.01 -9.08
CA GLU A 454 -16.60 3.25 -9.13
C GLU A 454 -17.09 4.20 -8.02
N SER A 455 -16.16 4.94 -7.42
CA SER A 455 -16.50 5.99 -6.47
C SER A 455 -17.19 7.17 -7.14
N GLU A 456 -18.14 7.78 -6.44
CA GLU A 456 -18.81 9.02 -6.88
C GLU A 456 -17.88 10.24 -6.88
N PHE A 457 -16.75 10.13 -6.18
CA PHE A 457 -15.72 11.15 -6.09
C PHE A 457 -14.37 10.62 -6.57
N TYR A 458 -13.53 11.53 -7.05
CA TYR A 458 -12.11 11.30 -7.27
C TYR A 458 -11.28 12.21 -6.36
N MET A 459 -10.07 11.77 -6.06
CA MET A 459 -9.10 12.58 -5.35
C MET A 459 -8.30 13.39 -6.35
N LYS A 460 -8.30 14.72 -6.18
CA LYS A 460 -7.44 15.62 -6.93
C LYS A 460 -6.38 16.18 -6.00
N ASN A 461 -5.14 15.77 -6.24
CA ASN A 461 -3.97 16.38 -5.62
C ASN A 461 -3.38 17.39 -6.58
N LYS A 462 -3.01 18.56 -6.08
CA LYS A 462 -2.39 19.62 -6.86
C LYS A 462 -1.10 20.04 -6.18
N GLN A 463 -0.04 20.01 -6.96
CA GLN A 463 1.29 20.42 -6.61
C GLN A 463 1.69 21.67 -7.39
N GLU A 464 1.87 22.75 -6.67
CA GLU A 464 2.36 24.03 -7.19
C GLU A 464 3.75 24.31 -6.61
N PRO A 465 4.67 24.93 -7.34
CA PRO A 465 5.91 25.39 -6.73
C PRO A 465 5.60 26.45 -5.66
N ILE A 466 6.32 26.43 -4.53
CA ILE A 466 6.21 27.50 -3.51
C ILE A 466 6.69 28.82 -4.10
N ALA A 467 7.79 28.78 -4.84
CA ALA A 467 8.26 29.88 -5.66
C ALA A 467 8.74 29.36 -7.00
N ARG A 468 8.32 30.03 -8.07
CA ARG A 468 8.81 29.74 -9.42
C ARG A 468 10.25 30.21 -9.58
N HIS A 469 10.95 29.70 -10.59
CA HIS A 469 12.38 30.00 -10.78
C HIS A 469 12.69 31.51 -10.82
N TYR A 470 11.84 32.32 -11.46
CA TYR A 470 12.01 33.77 -11.51
C TYR A 470 11.74 34.46 -10.15
N GLU A 471 10.83 33.93 -9.33
CA GLU A 471 10.51 34.47 -8.01
C GLU A 471 11.63 34.19 -7.02
N ILE A 472 12.22 32.99 -7.11
CA ILE A 472 13.42 32.62 -6.38
C ILE A 472 14.54 33.59 -6.75
N MET A 473 14.85 33.75 -8.04
CA MET A 473 15.91 34.69 -8.48
C MET A 473 15.63 36.13 -8.02
N PHE A 474 14.41 36.62 -8.20
CA PHE A 474 14.04 37.99 -7.84
C PHE A 474 14.18 38.23 -6.33
N ASN A 475 13.65 37.34 -5.50
CA ASN A 475 13.73 37.46 -4.04
C ASN A 475 15.17 37.34 -3.53
N THR A 476 16.00 36.52 -4.16
CA THR A 476 17.43 36.40 -3.81
C THR A 476 18.21 37.67 -4.17
N ILE A 477 17.94 38.27 -5.34
CA ILE A 477 18.52 39.58 -5.71
C ILE A 477 18.01 40.67 -4.77
N LEU A 478 16.73 40.66 -4.41
CA LEU A 478 16.13 41.61 -3.49
C LEU A 478 16.71 41.48 -2.08
N PHE A 479 16.96 40.26 -1.60
CA PHE A 479 17.66 40.01 -0.35
C PHE A 479 19.10 40.53 -0.41
N ALA A 480 19.85 40.18 -1.45
CA ALA A 480 21.24 40.64 -1.60
C ALA A 480 21.33 42.17 -1.68
N SER A 481 20.46 42.81 -2.47
CA SER A 481 20.42 44.27 -2.60
C SER A 481 19.97 44.97 -1.32
N LYS A 482 18.94 44.50 -0.61
CA LYS A 482 18.58 45.06 0.70
C LYS A 482 19.72 44.96 1.71
N THR A 483 20.39 43.81 1.74
CA THR A 483 21.51 43.60 2.68
C THR A 483 22.69 44.50 2.32
N LEU A 484 22.94 44.76 1.02
CA LEU A 484 23.92 45.74 0.53
C LEU A 484 23.50 47.19 0.79
N VAL A 485 22.23 47.54 0.63
CA VAL A 485 21.73 48.92 0.87
C VAL A 485 21.78 49.28 2.36
N ILE A 486 21.47 48.32 3.24
CA ILE A 486 21.69 48.46 4.69
C ILE A 486 23.18 48.73 4.98
N MET A 487 24.12 48.25 4.15
CA MET A 487 25.53 48.63 4.29
C MET A 487 25.79 50.10 3.95
N THR A 488 25.14 50.63 2.91
CA THR A 488 25.48 51.94 2.37
C THR A 488 24.75 53.10 3.05
N CYS A 489 23.57 52.88 3.61
CA CYS A 489 22.74 53.94 4.21
C CYS A 489 23.09 54.29 5.67
N ASN A 490 24.08 53.66 6.29
CA ASN A 490 24.59 54.04 7.62
C ASN A 490 25.66 55.17 7.57
N ASN A 491 25.75 55.91 6.46
CA ASN A 491 26.78 56.94 6.23
C ASN A 491 26.30 58.40 6.34
N ASP A 492 25.09 58.66 6.84
CA ASP A 492 24.63 60.01 7.17
C ASP A 492 24.52 60.23 8.68
#